data_AF-A0A968LYN3-F1
#
_entry.id   AF-A0A968LYN3-F1
#
_cell.length_a   1.000
_cell.length_b   1.000
_cell.length_c   1.000
_cell.angle_alpha   90.00
_cell.angle_beta   90.00
_cell.angle_gamma   90.00
#
_symmetry.space_group_name_H-M   'P 1'
#
loop_
_entity.id
_entity.type
_entity.pdbx_description
1 polymer ?
#
loop_
_entity_poly.entity_id
_entity_poly.type
_entity_poly.pdbx_seq_one_letter_code
_entity_poly.pdbx_strand_id
1 'polypeptide(L)'
;MTTGNLIDSEVGHSQGILAVIFLDTQDSEKSYELATGGFDRAIKLWSFAPDREGNFNLRLQKTLTTHNGSIHALAFSKQRQTVISGSYDQKIEECDRKTGANLNNFSDNSGAIYAVAICELERVVASAGSDGRITLWQLETKEKLGTLLGNISTVETLAISPDGRTLAAGCIDGTIKLWELEPSKVASQKPIRILNAHVGQVKSLVFSPDEQTLISGGADGAIAIWHPNSVESIEWLSLSDEGDSRVSAVCSVAIASNGQFLAVGSADGKIRLWQRN
;
A
#
# COMPACT_ATOMS: atom_id res chain seq x y z
N MET A 1 -20.95 -14.11 9.03
CA MET A 1 -21.71 -13.61 7.86
C MET A 1 -20.71 -13.32 6.77
N THR A 2 -20.72 -14.20 5.77
CA THR A 2 -19.74 -14.41 4.69
C THR A 2 -19.99 -13.52 3.47
N THR A 3 -20.51 -12.31 3.68
CA THR A 3 -20.85 -11.37 2.62
C THR A 3 -20.73 -9.95 3.16
N GLY A 4 -19.77 -9.19 2.63
CA GLY A 4 -19.87 -7.73 2.63
C GLY A 4 -20.86 -7.36 1.52
N ASN A 5 -21.85 -6.53 1.82
CA ASN A 5 -22.70 -5.99 0.76
C ASN A 5 -21.91 -4.90 0.04
N LEU A 6 -21.97 -4.88 -1.29
CA LEU A 6 -21.56 -3.72 -2.06
C LEU A 6 -22.42 -2.53 -1.58
N ILE A 7 -21.79 -1.60 -0.88
CA ILE A 7 -22.48 -0.42 -0.32
C ILE A 7 -22.63 0.68 -1.36
N ASP A 8 -21.70 0.75 -2.32
CA ASP A 8 -21.71 1.68 -3.45
C ASP A 8 -20.65 1.30 -4.51
N SER A 9 -20.81 1.79 -5.73
CA SER A 9 -19.81 1.67 -6.82
C SER A 9 -19.84 2.88 -7.74
N GLU A 10 -18.67 3.46 -8.01
CA GLU A 10 -18.54 4.61 -8.90
C GLU A 10 -17.43 4.42 -9.93
N VAL A 11 -17.59 5.03 -11.11
CA VAL A 11 -16.52 5.05 -12.13
C VAL A 11 -15.49 6.09 -11.72
N GLY A 12 -14.51 5.62 -10.96
CA GLY A 12 -13.52 6.47 -10.33
C GLY A 12 -12.56 7.13 -11.32
N HIS A 13 -12.01 6.36 -12.25
CA HIS A 13 -10.94 6.77 -13.16
C HIS A 13 -11.32 6.46 -14.61
N SER A 14 -10.75 7.22 -15.55
CA SER A 14 -10.98 6.99 -16.99
C SER A 14 -10.24 5.76 -17.55
N GLN A 15 -9.33 5.19 -16.74
CA GLN A 15 -8.59 3.96 -16.97
C GLN A 15 -8.48 3.18 -15.65
N GLY A 16 -7.77 2.05 -15.63
CA GLY A 16 -7.67 1.18 -14.45
C GLY A 16 -7.16 1.91 -13.18
N ILE A 17 -7.72 1.51 -12.03
CA ILE A 17 -7.30 1.95 -10.70
C ILE A 17 -6.15 1.06 -10.25
N LEU A 18 -5.08 1.66 -9.75
CA LEU A 18 -3.84 0.97 -9.37
C LEU A 18 -3.55 1.05 -7.87
N ALA A 19 -4.03 2.10 -7.20
CA ALA A 19 -3.86 2.28 -5.76
C ALA A 19 -5.13 2.80 -5.12
N VAL A 20 -5.43 2.34 -3.89
CA VAL A 20 -6.53 2.83 -3.05
C VAL A 20 -6.05 2.85 -1.60
N ILE A 21 -6.28 3.96 -0.89
CA ILE A 21 -5.98 4.07 0.55
C ILE A 21 -7.10 4.81 1.28
N PHE A 22 -7.30 4.50 2.56
CA PHE A 22 -8.14 5.30 3.45
C PHE A 22 -7.38 6.52 3.98
N LEU A 23 -8.09 7.63 4.10
CA LEU A 23 -7.62 8.86 4.72
C LEU A 23 -8.30 8.94 6.09
N ASP A 24 -7.63 8.43 7.13
CA ASP A 24 -8.21 8.30 8.46
C ASP A 24 -8.76 9.67 8.94
N THR A 25 -10.08 9.74 9.11
CA THR A 25 -10.81 10.91 9.57
C THR A 25 -11.54 10.56 10.85
N GLN A 26 -11.07 11.15 11.95
CA GLN A 26 -11.77 11.17 13.24
C GLN A 26 -12.66 12.41 13.34
N ASP A 27 -13.37 12.78 12.25
CA ASP A 27 -14.39 13.81 12.35
C ASP A 27 -15.73 13.15 12.67
N SER A 28 -16.43 13.75 13.62
CA SER A 28 -17.47 13.19 14.49
C SER A 28 -18.81 12.84 13.82
N GLU A 29 -18.85 12.53 12.52
CA GLU A 29 -20.09 12.27 11.78
C GLU A 29 -19.97 11.14 10.73
N LYS A 30 -19.51 9.94 11.10
CA LYS A 30 -19.55 8.72 10.23
C LYS A 30 -19.18 8.96 8.75
N SER A 31 -18.32 9.93 8.48
CA SER A 31 -17.90 10.34 7.16
C SER A 31 -16.50 9.83 6.97
N TYR A 32 -16.31 9.07 5.92
CA TYR A 32 -15.06 8.41 5.58
C TYR A 32 -14.48 9.06 4.35
N GLU A 33 -13.16 9.03 4.25
CA GLU A 33 -12.45 9.53 3.09
C GLU A 33 -11.48 8.47 2.57
N LEU A 34 -11.32 8.42 1.24
CA LEU A 34 -10.34 7.57 0.59
C LEU A 34 -9.68 8.32 -0.57
N ALA A 35 -8.48 7.89 -0.94
CA ALA A 35 -7.78 8.35 -2.13
C ALA A 35 -7.58 7.17 -3.09
N THR A 36 -7.75 7.43 -4.39
CA THR A 36 -7.49 6.47 -5.46
C THR A 36 -6.48 7.03 -6.46
N GLY A 37 -5.60 6.19 -6.97
CA GLY A 37 -4.63 6.51 -8.02
C GLY A 37 -4.81 5.57 -9.20
N GLY A 38 -4.64 6.06 -10.43
CA GLY A 38 -4.89 5.26 -11.62
C GLY A 38 -4.01 5.58 -12.82
N PHE A 39 -4.28 4.84 -13.91
CA PHE A 39 -3.59 4.99 -15.20
C PHE A 39 -3.83 6.34 -15.89
N ASP A 40 -4.91 7.02 -15.53
CA ASP A 40 -5.24 8.36 -16.00
C ASP A 40 -4.41 9.47 -15.36
N ARG A 41 -3.36 9.11 -14.59
CA ARG A 41 -2.37 10.01 -13.99
C ARG A 41 -2.95 10.91 -12.90
N ALA A 42 -4.16 10.59 -12.45
CA ALA A 42 -4.86 11.35 -11.45
C ALA A 42 -4.80 10.65 -10.10
N ILE A 43 -4.78 11.46 -9.05
CA ILE A 43 -5.18 11.05 -7.70
C ILE A 43 -6.57 11.64 -7.47
N LYS A 44 -7.51 10.84 -7.00
CA LYS A 44 -8.88 11.29 -6.71
C LYS A 44 -9.17 11.09 -5.24
N LEU A 45 -9.69 12.14 -4.62
CA LEU A 45 -10.09 12.14 -3.22
C LEU A 45 -11.61 12.02 -3.16
N TRP A 46 -12.07 11.09 -2.34
CA TRP A 46 -13.47 10.71 -2.24
C TRP A 46 -13.91 10.83 -0.79
N SER A 47 -15.16 11.21 -0.59
CA SER A 47 -15.83 11.11 0.69
C SER A 47 -17.03 10.19 0.56
N PHE A 48 -17.37 9.46 1.61
CA PHE A 48 -18.63 8.74 1.70
C PHE A 48 -19.16 8.75 3.13
N ALA A 49 -20.47 8.89 3.27
CA ALA A 49 -21.16 8.89 4.55
C ALA A 49 -22.51 8.21 4.38
N PRO A 50 -23.06 7.56 5.42
CA PRO A 50 -24.39 6.99 5.35
C PRO A 50 -25.43 8.12 5.27
N ASP A 51 -26.37 8.01 4.35
CA ASP A 51 -27.54 8.88 4.32
C ASP A 51 -28.51 8.56 5.49
N ARG A 52 -29.65 9.24 5.53
CA ARG A 52 -30.67 9.02 6.59
C ARG A 52 -31.27 7.61 6.58
N GLU A 53 -31.16 6.91 5.45
CA GLU A 53 -31.67 5.55 5.24
C GLU A 53 -30.55 4.49 5.45
N GLY A 54 -29.31 4.93 5.64
CA GLY A 54 -28.14 4.08 5.85
C GLY A 54 -27.40 3.68 4.57
N ASN A 55 -27.76 4.25 3.41
CA ASN A 55 -27.05 3.98 2.15
C ASN A 55 -25.80 4.85 2.05
N PHE A 56 -24.70 4.29 1.54
CA PHE A 56 -23.47 5.03 1.32
C PHE A 56 -23.40 5.50 -0.14
N ASN A 57 -22.84 6.68 -0.35
CA ASN A 57 -22.56 7.19 -1.69
C ASN A 57 -21.16 7.82 -1.70
N LEU A 58 -20.31 7.35 -2.59
CA LEU A 58 -19.00 7.87 -2.93
C LEU A 58 -19.20 9.19 -3.67
N ARG A 59 -18.57 10.23 -3.15
CA ARG A 59 -18.60 11.56 -3.73
C ARG A 59 -17.18 11.97 -4.03
N LEU A 60 -16.88 12.19 -5.30
CA LEU A 60 -15.61 12.78 -5.73
C LEU A 60 -15.52 14.20 -5.16
N GLN A 61 -14.57 14.41 -4.26
CA GLN A 61 -14.29 15.71 -3.66
C GLN A 61 -13.26 16.49 -4.48
N LYS A 62 -12.23 15.80 -4.96
CA LYS A 62 -11.11 16.45 -5.64
C LYS A 62 -10.40 15.51 -6.60
N THR A 63 -9.89 16.06 -7.69
CA THR A 63 -8.95 15.39 -8.59
C THR A 63 -7.64 16.18 -8.59
N LEU A 64 -6.53 15.49 -8.31
CA LEU A 64 -5.17 16.02 -8.35
C LEU A 64 -4.47 15.43 -9.58
N THR A 65 -3.98 16.29 -10.47
CA THR A 65 -3.26 15.91 -11.69
C THR A 65 -1.84 16.45 -11.61
N THR A 66 -1.06 15.93 -10.68
CA THR A 66 0.27 16.47 -10.37
C THR A 66 1.38 15.70 -11.09
N HIS A 67 1.14 14.42 -11.39
CA HIS A 67 2.05 13.55 -12.13
C HIS A 67 1.82 13.57 -13.65
N ASN A 68 2.88 13.24 -14.39
CA ASN A 68 2.85 13.02 -15.84
C ASN A 68 2.78 11.53 -16.23
N GLY A 69 2.73 10.64 -15.23
CA GLY A 69 2.66 9.17 -15.38
C GLY A 69 1.54 8.58 -14.54
N SER A 70 1.28 7.28 -14.72
CA SER A 70 0.24 6.59 -13.94
C SER A 70 0.63 6.46 -12.47
N ILE A 71 -0.34 6.64 -11.59
CA ILE A 71 -0.15 6.58 -10.14
C ILE A 71 -0.25 5.12 -9.72
N HIS A 72 0.84 4.53 -9.24
CA HIS A 72 0.88 3.12 -8.86
C HIS A 72 0.78 2.89 -7.36
N ALA A 73 1.17 3.88 -6.55
CA ALA A 73 1.17 3.75 -5.10
C ALA A 73 0.72 5.02 -4.42
N LEU A 74 0.03 4.86 -3.29
CA LEU A 74 -0.39 5.93 -2.42
C LEU A 74 -0.06 5.58 -0.96
N ALA A 75 0.31 6.57 -0.16
CA ALA A 75 0.41 6.49 1.29
C ALA A 75 -0.20 7.76 1.92
N PHE A 76 -0.76 7.65 3.12
CA PHE A 76 -1.34 8.78 3.84
C PHE A 76 -0.50 9.13 5.07
N SER A 77 -0.09 10.40 5.19
CA SER A 77 0.40 10.93 6.46
C SER A 77 -0.79 11.47 7.25
N LYS A 78 -1.12 10.80 8.35
CA LYS A 78 -2.17 11.23 9.28
C LYS A 78 -1.73 12.47 10.05
N GLN A 79 -0.44 12.59 10.38
CA GLN A 79 0.04 13.76 11.14
C GLN A 79 -0.05 15.05 10.32
N ARG A 80 0.33 14.99 9.04
CA ARG A 80 0.36 16.16 8.15
C ARG A 80 -0.94 16.34 7.36
N GLN A 81 -1.81 15.34 7.36
CA GLN A 81 -3.01 15.28 6.53
C GLN A 81 -2.65 15.41 5.03
N THR A 82 -1.64 14.65 4.61
CA THR A 82 -1.09 14.68 3.25
C THR A 82 -1.14 13.31 2.59
N VAL A 83 -1.26 13.31 1.27
CA VAL A 83 -1.21 12.11 0.43
C VAL A 83 0.12 12.08 -0.29
N ILE A 84 0.84 10.98 -0.17
CA ILE A 84 2.09 10.71 -0.89
C ILE A 84 1.78 9.76 -2.03
N SER A 85 2.25 10.09 -3.22
CA SER A 85 2.04 9.30 -4.43
C SER A 85 3.36 8.88 -5.05
N GLY A 86 3.41 7.64 -5.53
CA GLY A 86 4.48 7.11 -6.38
C GLY A 86 3.94 6.84 -7.78
N SER A 87 4.70 7.25 -8.80
CA SER A 87 4.23 7.25 -10.18
C SER A 87 5.24 6.68 -11.18
N TYR A 88 4.71 6.26 -12.33
CA TYR A 88 5.49 5.81 -13.48
C TYR A 88 6.42 6.89 -14.05
N ASP A 89 6.13 8.17 -13.79
CA ASP A 89 7.00 9.29 -14.16
C ASP A 89 8.25 9.43 -13.27
N GLN A 90 8.53 8.42 -12.43
CA GLN A 90 9.73 8.30 -11.59
C GLN A 90 9.76 9.32 -10.43
N LYS A 91 8.62 9.95 -10.15
CA LYS A 91 8.48 10.94 -9.09
C LYS A 91 7.65 10.44 -7.94
N ILE A 92 7.99 10.97 -6.78
CA ILE A 92 7.19 10.91 -5.57
C ILE A 92 6.69 12.31 -5.30
N GLU A 93 5.42 12.46 -4.98
CA GLU A 93 4.86 13.77 -4.64
C GLU A 93 4.05 13.67 -3.35
N GLU A 94 4.15 14.70 -2.51
CA GLU A 94 3.33 14.86 -1.32
C GLU A 94 2.37 16.03 -1.56
N CYS A 95 1.08 15.76 -1.49
CA CYS A 95 0.04 16.77 -1.66
C CYS A 95 -0.75 16.94 -0.37
N ASP A 96 -1.05 18.18 -0.01
CA ASP A 96 -1.99 18.49 1.06
C ASP A 96 -3.38 17.97 0.70
N ARG A 97 -3.98 17.17 1.59
CA ARG A 97 -5.27 16.53 1.32
C ARG A 97 -6.38 17.56 1.11
N LYS A 98 -6.41 18.63 1.92
CA LYS A 98 -7.53 19.60 1.95
C LYS A 98 -7.46 20.57 0.77
N THR A 99 -6.31 21.16 0.55
CA THR A 99 -6.06 22.18 -0.48
C THR A 99 -5.76 21.54 -1.83
N GLY A 100 -5.13 20.36 -1.86
CA GLY A 100 -4.59 19.74 -3.07
C GLY A 100 -3.26 20.38 -3.52
N ALA A 101 -2.67 21.24 -2.70
CA ALA A 101 -1.38 21.85 -3.01
C ALA A 101 -0.27 20.79 -2.95
N ASN A 102 0.57 20.75 -3.98
CA ASN A 102 1.79 19.96 -3.94
C ASN A 102 2.78 20.63 -2.97
N LEU A 103 3.18 19.90 -1.92
CA LEU A 103 4.07 20.36 -0.85
C LEU A 103 5.52 19.96 -1.15
N ASN A 104 5.70 18.70 -1.51
CA ASN A 104 7.00 18.10 -1.76
C ASN A 104 7.00 17.30 -3.06
N ASN A 105 8.14 17.30 -3.75
CA ASN A 105 8.39 16.44 -4.91
C ASN A 105 9.81 15.87 -4.86
N PHE A 106 9.93 14.61 -5.24
CA PHE A 106 11.18 13.86 -5.25
C PHE A 106 11.28 13.12 -6.59
N SER A 107 12.50 12.92 -7.10
CA SER A 107 12.72 12.20 -8.35
C SER A 107 13.82 11.16 -8.13
N ASP A 108 13.48 9.88 -8.25
CA ASP A 108 14.47 8.81 -8.08
C ASP A 108 15.34 8.63 -9.34
N ASN A 109 14.83 9.07 -10.50
CA ASN A 109 15.48 8.99 -11.83
C ASN A 109 16.01 7.58 -12.19
N SER A 110 15.53 6.55 -11.51
CA SER A 110 16.06 5.19 -11.60
C SER A 110 15.04 4.21 -12.19
N GLY A 111 13.76 4.59 -12.28
CA GLY A 111 12.70 3.78 -12.88
C GLY A 111 11.31 4.19 -12.42
N ALA A 112 10.29 3.50 -12.94
CA ALA A 112 8.91 3.69 -12.51
C ALA A 112 8.77 3.32 -11.02
N ILE A 113 8.04 4.13 -10.25
CA ILE A 113 7.80 3.88 -8.83
C ILE A 113 6.48 3.11 -8.71
N TYR A 114 6.57 1.88 -8.22
CA TYR A 114 5.42 0.99 -8.02
C TYR A 114 4.95 0.93 -6.57
N ALA A 115 5.81 1.30 -5.62
CA ALA A 115 5.51 1.22 -4.20
C ALA A 115 6.01 2.45 -3.45
N VAL A 116 5.22 2.94 -2.51
CA VAL A 116 5.61 3.96 -1.53
C VAL A 116 5.11 3.55 -0.14
N ALA A 117 5.88 3.87 0.89
CA ALA A 117 5.48 3.72 2.29
C ALA A 117 6.02 4.89 3.11
N ILE A 118 5.33 5.29 4.18
CA ILE A 118 5.74 6.38 5.07
C ILE A 118 6.02 5.85 6.48
N CYS A 119 7.15 6.28 7.05
CA CYS A 119 7.43 6.21 8.48
C CYS A 119 7.09 7.58 9.10
N GLU A 120 6.01 7.66 9.86
CA GLU A 120 5.56 8.91 10.49
C GLU A 120 6.46 9.36 11.65
N LEU A 121 7.14 8.42 12.31
CA LEU A 121 8.00 8.69 13.46
C LEU A 121 9.23 9.51 13.07
N GLU A 122 9.90 9.09 12.00
CA GLU A 122 11.14 9.72 11.51
C GLU A 122 10.94 10.54 10.23
N ARG A 123 9.68 10.62 9.77
CA ARG A 123 9.24 11.36 8.58
C ARG A 123 9.97 10.98 7.31
N VAL A 124 10.17 9.68 7.15
CA VAL A 124 10.84 9.09 6.01
C VAL A 124 9.83 8.48 5.05
N VAL A 125 10.01 8.72 3.76
CA VAL A 125 9.32 7.97 2.71
C VAL A 125 10.27 6.95 2.13
N ALA A 126 9.80 5.72 2.01
CA ALA A 126 10.42 4.70 1.19
C ALA A 126 9.73 4.64 -0.16
N SER A 127 10.50 4.57 -1.24
CA SER A 127 10.01 4.32 -2.59
C SER A 127 10.72 3.15 -3.23
N ALA A 128 10.01 2.39 -4.05
CA ALA A 128 10.61 1.31 -4.82
C ALA A 128 9.83 1.03 -6.11
N GLY A 129 10.46 0.30 -7.03
CA GLY A 129 9.85 0.01 -8.31
C GLY A 129 10.63 -0.95 -9.20
N SER A 130 10.60 -0.69 -10.50
CA SER A 130 11.10 -1.62 -11.54
C SER A 130 12.60 -1.89 -11.48
N ASP A 131 13.37 -0.97 -10.91
CA ASP A 131 14.83 -0.97 -10.89
C ASP A 131 15.45 -1.82 -9.76
N GLY A 132 14.62 -2.39 -8.89
CA GLY A 132 15.07 -3.18 -7.76
C GLY A 132 15.84 -2.35 -6.72
N ARG A 133 15.48 -1.07 -6.56
CA ARG A 133 16.01 -0.23 -5.48
C ARG A 133 14.89 0.17 -4.53
N ILE A 134 15.24 0.27 -3.25
CA ILE A 134 14.40 0.91 -2.24
C ILE A 134 15.15 2.16 -1.80
N THR A 135 14.62 3.33 -2.15
CA THR A 135 15.21 4.63 -1.82
C THR A 135 14.48 5.24 -0.63
N LEU A 136 15.23 5.76 0.35
CA LEU A 136 14.69 6.49 1.50
C LEU A 136 14.86 8.00 1.29
N TRP A 137 13.83 8.76 1.62
CA TRP A 137 13.74 10.21 1.45
C TRP A 137 13.32 10.86 2.75
N GLN A 138 13.96 11.97 3.10
CA GLN A 138 13.55 12.82 4.22
C GLN A 138 12.51 13.83 3.75
N LEU A 139 11.29 13.78 4.30
CA LEU A 139 10.17 14.60 3.83
C LEU A 139 10.40 16.09 4.06
N GLU A 140 11.02 16.46 5.17
CA GLU A 140 11.24 17.86 5.57
C GLU A 140 12.32 18.52 4.73
N THR A 141 13.44 17.84 4.53
CA THR A 141 14.62 18.40 3.86
C THR A 141 14.60 18.17 2.36
N LYS A 142 13.72 17.29 1.87
CA LYS A 142 13.65 16.84 0.47
C LYS A 142 14.89 16.06 0.02
N GLU A 143 15.66 15.54 0.97
CA GLU A 143 16.93 14.88 0.68
C GLU A 143 16.76 13.38 0.49
N LYS A 144 17.48 12.84 -0.48
CA LYS A 144 17.69 11.40 -0.63
C LYS A 144 18.64 10.95 0.48
N LEU A 145 18.16 10.15 1.43
CA LEU A 145 18.97 9.60 2.51
C LEU A 145 19.89 8.49 1.99
N GLY A 146 19.40 7.69 1.04
CA GLY A 146 20.17 6.63 0.39
C GLY A 146 19.28 5.48 -0.08
N THR A 147 19.91 4.37 -0.46
CA THR A 147 19.23 3.18 -0.97
C THR A 147 19.57 1.96 -0.14
N LEU A 148 18.58 1.15 0.20
CA LEU A 148 18.82 -0.12 0.90
C LEU A 148 19.56 -1.11 -0.02
N LEU A 149 20.53 -1.84 0.55
CA LEU A 149 21.28 -2.87 -0.16
C LEU A 149 20.57 -4.22 -0.05
N GLY A 150 20.88 -5.16 -0.96
CA GLY A 150 20.49 -6.58 -0.78
C GLY A 150 19.91 -7.33 -1.99
N ASN A 151 20.43 -7.09 -3.21
CA ASN A 151 20.00 -7.74 -4.47
C ASN A 151 18.49 -7.92 -4.54
N ILE A 152 17.79 -6.81 -4.81
CA ILE A 152 16.34 -6.72 -4.79
C ILE A 152 15.89 -6.80 -6.25
N SER A 153 14.95 -7.68 -6.55
CA SER A 153 14.26 -7.67 -7.85
C SER A 153 13.24 -6.53 -7.88
N THR A 154 12.47 -6.38 -8.96
CA THR A 154 11.40 -5.36 -9.02
C THR A 154 10.51 -5.44 -7.78
N VAL A 155 10.32 -4.31 -7.11
CA VAL A 155 9.50 -4.20 -5.89
C VAL A 155 8.12 -3.71 -6.30
N GLU A 156 7.11 -4.50 -5.97
CA GLU A 156 5.71 -4.23 -6.32
C GLU A 156 4.95 -3.58 -5.15
N THR A 157 5.39 -3.79 -3.91
CA THR A 157 4.72 -3.26 -2.71
C THR A 157 5.71 -3.04 -1.57
N LEU A 158 5.44 -2.03 -0.75
CA LEU A 158 6.21 -1.69 0.45
C LEU A 158 5.26 -1.56 1.64
N ALA A 159 5.73 -1.95 2.82
CA ALA A 159 5.06 -1.68 4.08
C ALA A 159 6.10 -1.31 5.14
N ILE A 160 5.75 -0.35 6.01
CA ILE A 160 6.55 -0.02 7.19
C ILE A 160 5.70 -0.38 8.41
N SER A 161 6.32 -1.00 9.41
CA SER A 161 5.64 -1.38 10.66
C SER A 161 5.16 -0.15 11.43
N PRO A 162 4.08 -0.26 12.22
CA PRO A 162 3.56 0.86 13.03
C PRO A 162 4.60 1.55 13.93
N ASP A 163 5.56 0.81 14.51
CA ASP A 163 6.68 1.37 15.29
C ASP A 163 7.73 2.11 14.45
N GLY A 164 7.64 2.04 13.12
CA GLY A 164 8.58 2.64 12.18
C GLY A 164 9.93 1.92 12.06
N ARG A 165 10.09 0.72 12.65
CA ARG A 165 11.39 0.04 12.76
C ARG A 165 11.61 -1.07 11.75
N THR A 166 10.58 -1.52 11.06
CA THR A 166 10.70 -2.60 10.08
C THR A 166 10.14 -2.16 8.75
N LEU A 167 10.95 -2.26 7.70
CA LEU A 167 10.50 -2.11 6.31
C LEU A 167 10.41 -3.48 5.67
N ALA A 168 9.28 -3.78 5.04
CA ALA A 168 9.06 -4.98 4.23
C ALA A 168 8.85 -4.59 2.77
N ALA A 169 9.51 -5.30 1.86
CA ALA A 169 9.37 -5.16 0.42
C ALA A 169 8.93 -6.46 -0.22
N GLY A 170 7.85 -6.39 -1.00
CA GLY A 170 7.29 -7.51 -1.75
C GLY A 170 7.78 -7.44 -3.19
N CYS A 171 8.42 -8.53 -3.63
CA CYS A 171 9.16 -8.56 -4.87
C CYS A 171 8.41 -9.34 -5.97
N ILE A 172 8.76 -9.04 -7.22
CA ILE A 172 8.25 -9.74 -8.40
C ILE A 172 8.65 -11.22 -8.44
N ASP A 173 9.75 -11.60 -7.78
CA ASP A 173 10.24 -12.97 -7.67
C ASP A 173 9.53 -13.80 -6.59
N GLY A 174 8.53 -13.23 -5.92
CA GLY A 174 7.76 -13.89 -4.87
C GLY A 174 8.41 -13.88 -3.49
N THR A 175 9.55 -13.20 -3.35
CA THR A 175 10.18 -13.00 -2.05
C THR A 175 9.64 -11.77 -1.33
N ILE A 176 9.65 -11.82 0.00
CA ILE A 176 9.55 -10.63 0.84
C ILE A 176 10.91 -10.41 1.49
N LYS A 177 11.45 -9.21 1.40
CA LYS A 177 12.69 -8.82 2.09
C LYS A 177 12.35 -7.86 3.21
N LEU A 178 12.97 -8.05 4.38
CA LEU A 178 12.76 -7.22 5.55
C LEU A 178 14.08 -6.55 5.95
N TRP A 179 14.00 -5.29 6.36
CA TRP A 179 15.10 -4.52 6.93
C TRP A 179 14.66 -3.97 8.28
N GLU A 180 15.61 -3.91 9.23
CA GLU A 180 15.51 -2.96 10.32
C GLU A 180 15.66 -1.57 9.70
N LEU A 181 14.67 -0.70 9.86
CA LEU A 181 14.64 0.63 9.27
C LEU A 181 15.39 1.59 10.19
N GLU A 182 16.59 1.99 9.77
CA GLU A 182 17.42 2.98 10.45
C GLU A 182 17.93 3.97 9.39
N PRO A 183 17.13 4.99 9.03
CA PRO A 183 17.41 5.91 7.94
C PRO A 183 18.76 6.62 8.06
N SER A 184 19.24 6.86 9.29
CA SER A 184 20.58 7.43 9.53
C SER A 184 21.74 6.51 9.08
N LYS A 185 21.48 5.21 8.88
CA LYS A 185 22.48 4.21 8.47
C LYS A 185 22.11 3.49 7.17
N VAL A 186 21.16 4.00 6.39
CA VAL A 186 20.60 3.36 5.18
C VAL A 186 21.66 2.73 4.25
N ALA A 187 22.81 3.37 4.07
CA ALA A 187 23.87 2.94 3.15
C ALA A 187 24.56 1.62 3.56
N SER A 188 24.47 1.19 4.81
CA SER A 188 25.05 -0.08 5.29
C SER A 188 24.00 -1.16 5.54
N GLN A 189 22.72 -0.83 5.42
CA GLN A 189 21.63 -1.75 5.75
C GLN A 189 21.49 -2.84 4.69
N LYS A 190 21.42 -4.08 5.16
CA LYS A 190 21.13 -5.27 4.38
C LYS A 190 19.84 -5.90 4.90
N PRO A 191 19.17 -6.76 4.12
CA PRO A 191 17.97 -7.42 4.59
C PRO A 191 18.30 -8.27 5.82
N ILE A 192 17.56 -8.07 6.90
CA ILE A 192 17.64 -8.90 8.10
C ILE A 192 16.93 -10.24 7.89
N ARG A 193 16.04 -10.33 6.88
CA ARG A 193 15.31 -11.54 6.54
C ARG A 193 14.87 -11.54 5.08
N ILE A 194 14.78 -12.74 4.52
CA ILE A 194 14.20 -13.02 3.21
C ILE A 194 13.19 -14.15 3.40
N LEU A 195 11.95 -13.93 2.99
CA LEU A 195 10.84 -14.89 3.05
C LEU A 195 10.54 -15.37 1.63
N ASN A 196 10.51 -16.68 1.42
CA ASN A 196 10.00 -17.25 0.17
C ASN A 196 8.48 -17.33 0.28
N ALA A 197 7.80 -16.23 -0.04
CA ALA A 197 6.42 -16.01 0.36
C ALA A 197 5.40 -16.61 -0.61
N HIS A 198 5.63 -16.43 -1.91
CA HIS A 198 4.65 -16.74 -2.95
C HIS A 198 5.29 -17.39 -4.17
N VAL A 199 4.50 -18.22 -4.89
CA VAL A 199 4.88 -18.77 -6.19
C VAL A 199 4.49 -17.77 -7.29
N GLY A 200 5.23 -16.67 -7.36
CA GLY A 200 4.93 -15.53 -8.22
C GLY A 200 4.93 -14.23 -7.43
N GLN A 201 4.58 -13.14 -8.08
CA GLN A 201 4.76 -11.77 -7.58
C GLN A 201 4.05 -11.55 -6.24
N VAL A 202 4.73 -10.93 -5.28
CA VAL A 202 4.08 -10.40 -4.06
C VAL A 202 3.41 -9.09 -4.42
N LYS A 203 2.08 -9.07 -4.45
CA LYS A 203 1.28 -7.95 -4.97
C LYS A 203 0.83 -6.98 -3.90
N SER A 204 0.75 -7.41 -2.64
CA SER A 204 0.33 -6.55 -1.54
C SER A 204 0.97 -6.98 -0.23
N LEU A 205 1.31 -6.00 0.60
CA LEU A 205 1.90 -6.18 1.93
C LEU A 205 1.29 -5.21 2.93
N VAL A 206 0.98 -5.69 4.13
CA VAL A 206 0.53 -4.82 5.23
C VAL A 206 0.96 -5.38 6.58
N PHE A 207 1.47 -4.50 7.46
CA PHE A 207 1.67 -4.84 8.87
C PHE A 207 0.37 -4.68 9.64
N SER A 208 0.13 -5.58 10.60
CA SER A 208 -0.98 -5.40 11.53
C SER A 208 -0.72 -4.22 12.49
N PRO A 209 -1.77 -3.50 12.93
CA PRO A 209 -1.62 -2.38 13.85
C PRO A 209 -1.01 -2.74 15.21
N ASP A 210 -1.12 -4.01 15.61
CA ASP A 210 -0.54 -4.57 16.85
C ASP A 210 0.93 -5.02 16.70
N GLU A 211 1.52 -4.83 15.51
CA GLU A 211 2.90 -5.19 15.15
C GLU A 211 3.20 -6.70 15.20
N GLN A 212 2.21 -7.55 15.47
CA GLN A 212 2.44 -8.98 15.65
C GLN A 212 2.55 -9.74 14.33
N THR A 213 2.00 -9.19 13.24
CA THR A 213 1.90 -9.89 11.97
C THR A 213 2.20 -9.01 10.76
N LEU A 214 2.83 -9.62 9.77
CA LEU A 214 2.89 -9.13 8.39
C LEU A 214 1.98 -10.01 7.55
N ILE A 215 1.18 -9.42 6.68
CA ILE A 215 0.27 -10.14 5.77
C ILE A 215 0.69 -9.84 4.34
N SER A 216 0.80 -10.88 3.52
CA SER A 216 1.15 -10.77 2.11
C SER A 216 0.09 -11.41 1.23
N GLY A 217 -0.17 -10.79 0.08
CA GLY A 217 -1.00 -11.33 -1.00
C GLY A 217 -0.18 -11.54 -2.27
N GLY A 218 -0.35 -12.69 -2.93
CA GLY A 218 0.44 -13.08 -4.08
C GLY A 218 -0.34 -13.27 -5.38
N ALA A 219 0.39 -13.26 -6.49
CA ALA A 219 -0.12 -13.63 -7.81
C ALA A 219 -0.53 -15.11 -7.89
N ASP A 220 -0.06 -15.93 -6.95
CA ASP A 220 -0.46 -17.32 -6.73
C ASP A 220 -1.82 -17.47 -6.02
N GLY A 221 -2.58 -16.38 -5.90
CA GLY A 221 -3.91 -16.37 -5.31
C GLY A 221 -3.95 -16.77 -3.84
N ALA A 222 -2.80 -16.68 -3.17
CA ALA A 222 -2.69 -16.99 -1.75
C ALA A 222 -2.49 -15.74 -0.90
N ILE A 223 -2.90 -15.86 0.36
CA ILE A 223 -2.55 -14.96 1.45
C ILE A 223 -1.60 -15.73 2.36
N ALA A 224 -0.50 -15.10 2.77
CA ALA A 224 0.36 -15.64 3.81
C ALA A 224 0.45 -14.66 4.99
N ILE A 225 0.37 -15.21 6.20
CA ILE A 225 0.48 -14.47 7.46
C ILE A 225 1.79 -14.86 8.12
N TRP A 226 2.57 -13.86 8.52
CA TRP A 226 3.93 -14.04 9.01
C TRP A 226 4.06 -13.43 10.39
N HIS A 227 4.82 -14.08 11.27
CA HIS A 227 5.42 -13.38 12.38
C HIS A 227 6.65 -12.63 11.84
N PRO A 228 6.83 -11.31 12.06
CA PRO A 228 7.94 -10.55 11.47
C PRO A 228 9.33 -11.13 11.79
N ASN A 229 9.44 -11.81 12.94
CA ASN A 229 10.66 -12.47 13.41
C ASN A 229 10.78 -13.96 13.01
N SER A 230 9.89 -14.48 12.16
CA SER A 230 9.91 -15.86 11.65
C SER A 230 10.18 -15.91 10.15
N VAL A 231 10.83 -16.99 9.69
CA VAL A 231 10.95 -17.28 8.25
C VAL A 231 9.80 -18.16 7.74
N GLU A 232 9.10 -18.83 8.64
CA GLU A 232 7.92 -19.63 8.34
C GLU A 232 6.66 -18.81 8.53
N SER A 233 5.71 -18.95 7.61
CA SER A 233 4.38 -18.37 7.73
C SER A 233 3.62 -19.04 8.88
N ILE A 234 2.91 -18.23 9.66
CA ILE A 234 1.93 -18.70 10.65
C ILE A 234 0.78 -19.42 9.95
N GLU A 235 0.31 -18.83 8.84
CA GLU A 235 -0.82 -19.34 8.07
C GLU A 235 -0.61 -19.06 6.59
N TRP A 236 -1.10 -19.98 5.75
CA TRP A 236 -1.11 -19.84 4.30
C TRP A 236 -2.48 -20.28 3.79
N LEU A 237 -3.17 -19.39 3.09
CA LEU A 237 -4.54 -19.58 2.63
C LEU A 237 -4.62 -19.37 1.11
N SER A 238 -4.92 -20.44 0.36
CA SER A 238 -5.28 -20.31 -1.06
C SER A 238 -6.74 -19.87 -1.18
N LEU A 239 -6.99 -18.86 -2.02
CA LEU A 239 -8.34 -18.34 -2.30
C LEU A 239 -8.97 -18.94 -3.57
N SER A 240 -8.43 -20.05 -4.07
CA SER A 240 -9.02 -20.76 -5.21
C SER A 240 -10.38 -21.36 -4.83
N ASP A 241 -11.40 -21.13 -5.65
CA ASP A 241 -12.73 -21.71 -5.44
C ASP A 241 -12.72 -23.20 -5.87
N GLU A 242 -13.40 -24.07 -5.12
CA GLU A 242 -13.53 -25.49 -5.48
C GLU A 242 -14.22 -25.63 -6.85
N GLY A 243 -13.45 -26.02 -7.87
CA GLY A 243 -13.93 -26.26 -9.23
C GLY A 243 -13.42 -25.30 -10.30
N ASP A 244 -12.72 -24.21 -9.94
CA ASP A 244 -12.00 -23.37 -10.90
C ASP A 244 -10.55 -23.84 -11.07
N SER A 245 -10.13 -24.07 -12.31
CA SER A 245 -8.74 -24.44 -12.61
C SER A 245 -7.81 -23.23 -12.64
N ARG A 246 -8.36 -22.01 -12.61
CA ARG A 246 -7.58 -20.77 -12.63
C ARG A 246 -7.47 -20.17 -11.25
N VAL A 247 -6.23 -20.06 -10.80
CA VAL A 247 -5.86 -19.33 -9.59
C VAL A 247 -6.01 -17.83 -9.86
N SER A 248 -6.78 -17.15 -9.02
CA SER A 248 -6.99 -15.70 -9.13
C SER A 248 -6.04 -14.95 -8.18
N ALA A 249 -5.22 -14.07 -8.74
CA ALA A 249 -4.23 -13.30 -7.98
C ALA A 249 -4.88 -12.49 -6.85
N VAL A 250 -4.23 -12.46 -5.69
CA VAL A 250 -4.54 -11.51 -4.61
C VAL A 250 -3.86 -10.19 -4.94
N CYS A 251 -4.64 -9.17 -5.29
CA CYS A 251 -4.12 -7.88 -5.73
C CYS A 251 -3.94 -6.89 -4.58
N SER A 252 -4.72 -7.00 -3.52
CA SER A 252 -4.69 -6.06 -2.40
C SER A 252 -5.09 -6.75 -1.09
N VAL A 253 -4.35 -6.48 -0.03
CA VAL A 253 -4.69 -6.84 1.35
C VAL A 253 -4.74 -5.57 2.21
N ALA A 254 -5.74 -5.45 3.06
CA ALA A 254 -5.88 -4.32 3.99
C ALA A 254 -6.41 -4.79 5.33
N ILE A 255 -5.84 -4.26 6.41
CA ILE A 255 -6.27 -4.56 7.78
C ILE A 255 -6.91 -3.32 8.40
N ALA A 256 -8.04 -3.53 9.08
CA ALA A 256 -8.68 -2.46 9.84
C ALA A 256 -7.76 -1.98 10.97
N SER A 257 -7.85 -0.69 11.33
CA SER A 257 -7.02 -0.08 12.38
C SER A 257 -7.18 -0.73 13.76
N ASN A 258 -8.34 -1.34 14.02
CA ASN A 258 -8.60 -2.13 15.23
C ASN A 258 -8.01 -3.55 15.18
N GLY A 259 -7.39 -3.94 14.06
CA GLY A 259 -6.79 -5.26 13.84
C GLY A 259 -7.79 -6.40 13.65
N GLN A 260 -9.10 -6.15 13.73
CA GLN A 260 -10.11 -7.21 13.79
C GLN A 260 -10.56 -7.72 12.43
N PHE A 261 -10.34 -6.96 11.35
CA PHE A 261 -10.83 -7.31 10.02
C PHE A 261 -9.72 -7.25 8.99
N LEU A 262 -9.65 -8.28 8.16
CA LEU A 262 -8.81 -8.36 6.97
C LEU A 262 -9.71 -8.32 5.74
N ALA A 263 -9.44 -7.39 4.82
CA ALA A 263 -10.08 -7.29 3.51
C ALA A 263 -9.08 -7.67 2.42
N VAL A 264 -9.55 -8.46 1.45
CA VAL A 264 -8.70 -8.93 0.35
C VAL A 264 -9.44 -8.77 -0.96
N GLY A 265 -8.81 -8.05 -1.89
CA GLY A 265 -9.28 -7.90 -3.26
C GLY A 265 -8.53 -8.84 -4.19
N SER A 266 -9.26 -9.62 -4.98
CA SER A 266 -8.73 -10.61 -5.91
C SER A 266 -9.04 -10.23 -7.37
N ALA A 267 -8.22 -10.72 -8.31
CA ALA A 267 -8.37 -10.49 -9.75
C ALA A 267 -9.64 -11.12 -10.36
N ASP A 268 -10.36 -11.94 -9.59
CA ASP A 268 -11.66 -12.53 -9.94
C ASP A 268 -12.81 -11.53 -9.74
N GLY A 269 -12.49 -10.29 -9.34
CA GLY A 269 -13.45 -9.24 -9.04
C GLY A 269 -14.12 -9.38 -7.69
N LYS A 270 -13.68 -10.32 -6.82
CA LYS A 270 -14.26 -10.54 -5.50
C LYS A 270 -13.45 -9.80 -4.43
N ILE A 271 -14.17 -9.30 -3.44
CA ILE A 271 -13.61 -8.87 -2.16
C ILE A 271 -14.03 -9.90 -1.11
N ARG A 272 -13.05 -10.44 -0.41
CA ARG A 272 -13.25 -11.38 0.69
C ARG A 272 -12.87 -10.69 2.01
N LEU A 273 -13.61 -10.98 3.08
CA LEU A 273 -13.44 -10.37 4.40
C LEU A 273 -13.35 -11.46 5.47
N TRP A 274 -12.37 -11.32 6.37
CA TRP A 274 -12.18 -12.22 7.52
C TRP A 274 -12.20 -11.42 8.80
N GLN A 275 -12.77 -12.02 9.85
CA GLN A 275 -12.62 -11.56 11.22
C GLN A 275 -11.43 -12.29 11.85
N ARG A 276 -10.49 -11.55 12.42
CA ARG A 276 -9.34 -12.09 13.16
C ARG A 276 -9.80 -12.37 14.59
N ASN A 277 -9.55 -13.59 15.07
CA ASN A 277 -9.85 -14.04 16.43
C ASN A 277 -8.66 -13.82 17.36
#